data_AF-A0A2M7BGM8-F1
#
_entry.id   AF-A0A2M7BGM8-F1
#
_cell.length_a   1.000
_cell.length_b   1.000
_cell.length_c   1.000
_cell.angle_alpha   90.00
_cell.angle_beta   90.00
_cell.angle_gamma   90.00
#
_symmetry.space_group_name_H-M   'P 1'
#
loop_
_entity.id
_entity.type
_entity.pdbx_description
1 polymer ?
#
loop_
_entity_poly.entity_id
_entity_poly.type
_entity_poly.pdbx_seq_one_letter_code
_entity_poly.pdbx_strand_id
1 'polypeptide(L)'
;MRIALVAEGKTDQIVIEAALKAILDRPFILTLLQPETSDPFGGAGSLGGGWGGVYRWCRQVVSMLCPVAENPDLAEFDMILLHVDADVAGMRYADANIRDGRTDLPCELPCPPAADTVNALREVVAHWLDLPSAGDLPGRWLFCNPSKCVEAWLFAGYENDLPLLMGNI
;
A
#
# COMPACT_ATOMS: atom_id res chain seq x y z
N MET A 1 9.38 0.39 -18.19
CA MET A 1 8.80 1.29 -17.16
C MET A 1 9.40 0.93 -15.81
N ARG A 2 9.68 1.91 -14.95
CA ARG A 2 10.18 1.71 -13.59
C ARG A 2 9.04 2.02 -12.61
N ILE A 3 8.65 1.04 -11.82
CA ILE A 3 7.59 1.16 -10.82
C ILE A 3 8.22 1.01 -9.44
N ALA A 4 8.00 1.99 -8.58
CA ALA A 4 8.31 1.86 -7.16
C ALA A 4 7.10 1.29 -6.40
N LEU A 5 7.36 0.45 -5.41
CA LEU A 5 6.36 -0.09 -4.50
C LEU A 5 6.74 0.22 -3.06
N VAL A 6 5.78 0.76 -2.31
CA VAL A 6 5.81 0.88 -0.86
C VAL A 6 4.68 -0.01 -0.34
N ALA A 7 5.02 -1.02 0.44
CA ALA A 7 4.09 -2.05 0.90
C ALA A 7 4.35 -2.42 2.37
N GLU A 8 3.45 -3.21 2.94
CA GLU A 8 3.56 -3.68 4.32
C GLU A 8 4.62 -4.79 4.45
N GLY A 9 4.71 -5.64 3.43
CA GLY A 9 5.56 -6.81 3.42
C GLY A 9 5.99 -7.27 2.03
N LYS A 10 6.85 -8.30 2.05
CA LYS A 10 7.40 -8.93 0.83
C LYS A 10 6.36 -9.76 0.08
N THR A 11 5.35 -10.30 0.79
CA THR A 11 4.26 -11.07 0.17
C THR A 11 3.42 -10.19 -0.76
N ASP A 12 3.13 -8.95 -0.34
CA ASP A 12 2.39 -7.97 -1.13
C ASP A 12 3.07 -7.69 -2.46
N GLN A 13 4.41 -7.58 -2.45
CA GLN A 13 5.19 -7.38 -3.68
C GLN A 13 4.89 -8.49 -4.71
N ILE A 14 4.84 -9.75 -4.29
CA ILE A 14 4.62 -10.89 -5.20
C ILE A 14 3.23 -10.78 -5.83
N VAL A 15 2.20 -10.49 -5.03
CA VAL A 15 0.82 -10.41 -5.52
C VAL A 15 0.62 -9.18 -6.41
N ILE A 16 1.14 -8.02 -6.01
CA ILE A 16 1.06 -6.77 -6.78
C ILE A 16 1.84 -6.91 -8.10
N GLU A 17 3.02 -7.53 -8.08
CA GLU A 17 3.79 -7.77 -9.31
C GLU A 17 3.04 -8.68 -10.28
N ALA A 18 2.39 -9.73 -9.78
CA ALA A 18 1.57 -10.62 -10.59
C ALA A 18 0.37 -9.88 -11.20
N ALA A 19 -0.33 -9.06 -10.42
CA ALA A 19 -1.43 -8.24 -10.90
C ALA A 19 -0.97 -7.23 -11.98
N LEU A 20 0.14 -6.54 -11.75
CA LEU A 20 0.73 -5.61 -12.72
C LEU A 20 1.12 -6.32 -14.02
N LYS A 21 1.69 -7.54 -13.94
CA LYS A 21 2.00 -8.36 -15.12
C LYS A 21 0.75 -8.76 -15.91
N ALA A 22 -0.37 -8.97 -15.24
CA ALA A 22 -1.64 -9.30 -15.88
C ALA A 22 -2.34 -8.08 -16.51
N ILE A 23 -2.17 -6.89 -15.93
CA ILE A 23 -2.86 -5.65 -16.35
C ILE A 23 -2.05 -4.87 -17.40
N LEU A 24 -0.72 -4.87 -17.31
CA LEU A 24 0.15 -4.05 -18.15
C LEU A 24 0.66 -4.84 -19.36
N ASP A 25 0.32 -4.38 -20.57
CA ASP A 25 0.80 -4.94 -21.84
C ASP A 25 2.26 -4.57 -22.19
N ARG A 26 3.07 -4.12 -21.22
CA ARG A 26 4.44 -3.64 -21.44
C ARG A 26 5.39 -4.05 -20.32
N PRO A 27 6.68 -4.27 -20.62
CA PRO A 27 7.66 -4.66 -19.61
C PRO A 27 7.91 -3.53 -18.60
N PHE A 28 8.07 -3.93 -17.34
CA PHE A 28 8.41 -3.05 -16.24
C PHE A 28 9.41 -3.69 -15.29
N ILE A 29 10.07 -2.85 -14.50
CA ILE A 29 10.90 -3.24 -13.36
C ILE A 29 10.18 -2.73 -12.11
N LEU A 30 9.86 -3.65 -11.20
CA LEU A 30 9.29 -3.32 -9.90
C LEU A 30 10.40 -3.23 -8.86
N THR A 31 10.50 -2.10 -8.17
CA THR A 31 11.45 -1.88 -7.08
C THR A 31 10.68 -1.69 -5.79
N LEU A 32 10.85 -2.61 -4.83
CA LEU A 32 10.31 -2.46 -3.48
C LEU A 32 11.18 -1.46 -2.70
N LEU A 33 10.62 -0.30 -2.39
CA LEU A 33 11.28 0.75 -1.61
C LEU A 33 11.12 0.53 -0.11
N GLN A 34 9.99 -0.04 0.31
CA GLN A 34 9.65 -0.29 1.71
C GLN A 34 8.78 -1.55 1.78
N PRO A 35 9.10 -2.55 2.64
CA PRO A 35 10.31 -2.63 3.47
C PRO A 35 11.61 -2.79 2.66
N GLU A 36 12.70 -2.18 3.15
CA GLU A 36 14.02 -2.38 2.55
C GLU A 36 14.44 -3.84 2.65
N THR A 37 14.81 -4.44 1.52
CA THR A 37 15.21 -5.86 1.45
C THR A 37 16.72 -6.07 1.58
N SER A 38 17.50 -4.99 1.64
CA SER A 38 18.96 -5.01 1.69
C SER A 38 19.54 -5.33 3.08
N ASP A 39 18.70 -5.57 4.09
CA ASP A 39 19.16 -6.05 5.39
C ASP A 39 19.80 -7.45 5.24
N PRO A 40 21.09 -7.64 5.65
CA PRO A 40 21.81 -8.90 5.50
C PRO A 40 21.10 -10.12 6.11
N PHE A 41 20.16 -9.91 7.03
CA PHE A 41 19.42 -10.97 7.71
C PHE A 41 17.95 -11.10 7.23
N GLY A 42 17.60 -10.45 6.11
CA GLY A 42 16.27 -10.54 5.52
C GLY A 42 15.18 -9.77 6.28
N GLY A 43 15.58 -8.84 7.15
CA GLY A 43 14.70 -7.96 7.93
C GLY A 43 13.91 -6.96 7.09
N ALA A 44 13.13 -6.12 7.77
CA ALA A 44 12.26 -5.11 7.17
C ALA A 44 12.88 -3.70 7.16
N GLY A 45 14.22 -3.63 7.14
CA GLY A 45 14.97 -2.37 7.17
C GLY A 45 14.80 -1.57 8.46
N SER A 46 15.31 -0.34 8.44
CA SER A 46 15.28 0.57 9.59
C SER A 46 13.88 1.06 9.96
N LEU A 47 12.96 1.07 9.00
CA LEU A 47 11.57 1.50 9.18
C LEU A 47 10.65 0.37 9.68
N GLY A 48 11.13 -0.88 9.67
CA GLY A 48 10.33 -2.06 10.05
C GLY A 48 9.31 -2.46 8.98
N GLY A 49 8.55 -3.51 9.25
CA GLY A 49 7.50 -4.01 8.35
C GLY A 49 6.09 -3.59 8.78
N GLY A 50 5.09 -4.11 8.07
CA GLY A 50 3.68 -3.80 8.28
C GLY A 50 3.30 -2.39 7.83
N TRP A 51 2.03 -2.03 7.98
CA TRP A 51 1.53 -0.66 7.74
C TRP A 51 2.28 0.41 8.56
N GLY A 52 2.82 0.06 9.73
CA GLY A 52 3.66 0.96 10.53
C GLY A 52 4.95 1.37 9.79
N GLY A 53 5.54 0.47 9.02
CA GLY A 53 6.68 0.76 8.15
C GLY A 53 6.29 1.69 7.00
N VAL A 54 5.13 1.48 6.38
CA VAL A 54 4.57 2.36 5.34
C VAL A 54 4.34 3.78 5.89
N TYR A 55 3.75 3.91 7.08
CA TYR A 55 3.59 5.18 7.76
C TYR A 55 4.93 5.90 7.94
N ARG A 56 5.93 5.21 8.51
CA ARG A 56 7.25 5.82 8.77
C ARG A 56 7.95 6.23 7.48
N TRP A 57 7.81 5.44 6.41
CA TRP A 57 8.32 5.79 5.09
C TRP A 57 7.68 7.07 4.55
N CYS A 58 6.35 7.19 4.65
CA CYS A 58 5.65 8.42 4.27
C CYS A 58 6.15 9.64 5.07
N ARG A 59 6.33 9.49 6.39
CA ARG A 59 6.87 10.55 7.24
C ARG A 59 8.32 10.91 6.89
N GLN A 60 9.14 9.93 6.50
CA GLN A 60 10.50 10.17 6.03
C GLN A 60 10.50 10.99 4.74
N VAL A 61 9.64 10.67 3.77
CA VAL A 61 9.50 11.45 2.53
C VAL A 61 9.12 12.90 2.84
N VAL A 62 8.14 13.13 3.72
CA VAL A 62 7.74 14.48 4.15
C VAL A 62 8.89 15.23 4.83
N SER A 63 9.73 14.54 5.62
CA SER A 63 10.85 15.15 6.34
C SER A 63 11.95 15.71 5.43
N MET A 64 11.95 15.34 4.14
CA MET A 64 12.91 15.85 3.15
C MET A 64 12.65 17.31 2.75
N LEU A 65 11.57 17.93 3.25
CA LEU A 65 11.20 19.34 3.04
C LEU A 65 11.10 19.75 1.56
N CYS A 66 10.84 18.79 0.67
CA CYS A 66 10.44 19.03 -0.71
C CYS A 66 9.01 18.51 -0.93
N PRO A 67 8.25 19.08 -1.87
CA PRO A 67 6.97 18.50 -2.26
C PRO A 67 7.15 17.03 -2.65
N VAL A 68 6.24 16.16 -2.22
CA VAL A 68 6.28 14.71 -2.51
C VAL A 68 6.44 14.43 -4.02
N ALA A 69 5.83 15.27 -4.86
CA ALA A 69 5.94 15.22 -6.32
C ALA A 69 7.35 15.50 -6.86
N GLU A 70 8.15 16.26 -6.14
CA GLU A 70 9.47 16.79 -6.53
C GLU A 70 10.62 16.04 -5.83
N ASN A 71 10.32 14.99 -5.07
CA ASN A 71 11.36 14.20 -4.41
C ASN A 71 12.34 13.62 -5.45
N PRO A 72 13.63 14.00 -5.41
CA PRO A 72 14.62 13.58 -6.41
C PRO A 72 14.91 12.09 -6.36
N ASP A 73 14.83 11.44 -5.19
CA ASP A 73 15.04 10.00 -5.04
C ASP A 73 13.92 9.19 -5.72
N LEU A 74 12.78 9.84 -5.95
CA LEU A 74 11.60 9.27 -6.59
C LEU A 74 11.40 9.72 -8.03
N ALA A 75 12.35 10.51 -8.57
CA ALA A 75 12.26 11.07 -9.92
C ALA A 75 12.52 10.04 -11.02
N GLU A 76 13.25 8.95 -10.72
CA GLU A 76 13.55 7.90 -11.70
C GLU A 76 12.39 6.91 -11.94
N PHE A 77 11.34 6.97 -11.14
CA PHE A 77 10.18 6.08 -11.26
C PHE A 77 9.06 6.73 -12.08
N ASP A 78 8.57 5.98 -13.06
CA ASP A 78 7.43 6.37 -13.89
C ASP A 78 6.11 6.27 -13.09
N MET A 79 6.07 5.40 -12.08
CA MET A 79 4.90 5.12 -11.24
C MET A 79 5.34 4.75 -9.82
N ILE A 80 4.57 5.19 -8.82
CA ILE A 80 4.81 4.92 -7.40
C ILE A 80 3.53 4.37 -6.80
N LEU A 81 3.58 3.13 -6.33
CA LEU A 81 2.45 2.44 -5.70
C LEU A 81 2.58 2.50 -4.19
N LEU A 82 1.57 3.06 -3.52
CA LEU A 82 1.41 2.97 -2.07
C LEU A 82 0.37 1.91 -1.73
N HIS A 83 0.83 0.83 -1.12
CA HIS A 83 0.01 -0.28 -0.69
C HIS A 83 -0.14 -0.29 0.82
N VAL A 84 -1.40 -0.36 1.26
CA VAL A 84 -1.82 -0.57 2.64
C VAL A 84 -3.12 -1.35 2.60
N ASP A 85 -3.24 -2.41 3.38
CA ASP A 85 -4.44 -3.23 3.46
C ASP A 85 -5.57 -2.48 4.17
N ALA A 86 -6.82 -2.68 3.75
CA ALA A 86 -7.95 -1.94 4.33
C ALA A 86 -8.36 -2.42 5.72
N ASP A 87 -7.76 -3.49 6.25
CA ASP A 87 -7.93 -3.88 7.66
C ASP A 87 -7.23 -2.92 8.62
N VAL A 88 -6.23 -2.16 8.16
CA VAL A 88 -5.58 -1.06 8.89
C VAL A 88 -6.59 0.01 9.32
N ALA A 89 -7.71 0.16 8.61
CA ALA A 89 -8.78 1.07 9.00
C ALA A 89 -9.38 0.78 10.39
N GLY A 90 -9.27 -0.45 10.89
CA GLY A 90 -9.70 -0.83 12.25
C GLY A 90 -8.62 -0.63 13.33
N MET A 91 -7.40 -0.26 12.96
CA MET A 91 -6.25 -0.18 13.86
C MET A 91 -6.12 1.21 14.50
N ARG A 92 -5.22 1.33 15.48
CA ARG A 92 -4.77 2.60 16.06
C ARG A 92 -3.27 2.77 15.84
N TYR A 93 -2.80 4.03 15.76
CA TYR A 93 -1.37 4.35 15.70
C TYR A 93 -0.53 3.68 16.79
N ALA A 94 -1.07 3.55 18.00
CA ALA A 94 -0.41 2.86 19.10
C ALA A 94 -0.13 1.37 18.82
N ASP A 95 -0.95 0.71 18.01
CA ASP A 95 -0.79 -0.71 17.67
C ASP A 95 0.45 -0.94 16.78
N ALA A 96 0.92 0.08 16.08
CA ALA A 96 2.21 0.09 15.35
C ALA A 96 3.35 0.83 16.09
N ASN A 97 3.20 1.08 17.40
CA ASN A 97 4.16 1.85 18.21
C ASN A 97 4.38 3.29 17.70
N ILE A 98 3.36 3.92 17.11
CA ILE A 98 3.39 5.32 16.69
C ILE A 98 2.71 6.16 17.78
N ARG A 99 3.49 7.03 18.45
CA ARG A 99 3.00 7.84 19.58
C ARG A 99 2.38 9.16 19.14
N ASP A 100 2.95 9.78 18.11
CA ASP A 100 2.56 11.10 17.61
C ASP A 100 1.72 10.99 16.33
N GLY A 101 0.89 9.95 16.25
CA GLY A 101 -0.05 9.76 15.14
C GLY A 101 -1.21 10.77 15.22
N ARG A 102 -1.89 10.95 14.09
CA ARG A 102 -3.15 11.73 14.05
C ARG A 102 -4.26 10.96 14.77
N THR A 103 -5.44 11.56 14.84
CA THR A 103 -6.67 10.93 15.39
C THR A 103 -7.62 10.47 14.29
N ASP A 104 -7.09 10.18 13.11
CA ASP A 104 -7.84 9.76 11.92
C ASP A 104 -7.91 8.24 11.74
N LEU A 105 -7.29 7.47 12.65
CA LEU A 105 -7.52 6.04 12.83
C LEU A 105 -8.13 5.76 14.22
N PRO A 106 -9.06 4.79 14.35
CA PRO A 106 -9.63 3.96 13.28
C PRO A 106 -10.61 4.74 12.37
N CYS A 107 -10.69 4.35 11.11
CA CYS A 107 -11.57 4.92 10.08
C CYS A 107 -12.47 3.88 9.40
N GLU A 108 -12.60 2.67 9.96
CA GLU A 108 -13.45 1.61 9.39
C GLU A 108 -14.93 2.03 9.37
N LEU A 109 -15.59 1.79 8.23
CA LEU A 109 -17.01 2.07 7.99
C LEU A 109 -17.79 0.77 7.75
N PRO A 110 -19.13 0.79 7.93
CA PRO A 110 -19.97 -0.37 7.66
C PRO A 110 -19.78 -0.91 6.24
N CYS A 111 -19.73 -2.23 6.10
CA CYS A 111 -19.65 -2.92 4.82
C CYS A 111 -20.88 -3.84 4.67
N PRO A 112 -21.61 -3.79 3.54
CA PRO A 112 -21.33 -3.04 2.30
C PRO A 112 -21.76 -1.54 2.29
N PRO A 113 -21.13 -0.68 1.44
CA PRO A 113 -20.09 -1.03 0.46
C PRO A 113 -18.67 -0.98 1.02
N ALA A 114 -17.82 -1.91 0.58
CA ALA A 114 -16.40 -1.96 0.96
C ALA A 114 -15.59 -0.70 0.57
N ALA A 115 -16.06 0.04 -0.45
CA ALA A 115 -15.40 1.24 -0.95
C ALA A 115 -15.32 2.36 0.10
N ASP A 116 -16.27 2.42 1.04
CA ASP A 116 -16.32 3.49 2.04
C ASP A 116 -15.09 3.43 2.95
N THR A 117 -14.79 2.24 3.50
CA THR A 117 -13.58 2.02 4.32
C THR A 117 -12.30 2.26 3.51
N VAL A 118 -12.25 1.78 2.26
CA VAL A 118 -11.05 1.95 1.40
C VAL A 118 -10.79 3.43 1.12
N ASN A 119 -11.83 4.21 0.81
CA ASN A 119 -11.69 5.64 0.56
C ASN A 119 -11.33 6.40 1.83
N ALA A 120 -11.93 6.07 2.98
CA ALA A 120 -11.55 6.66 4.26
C ALA A 120 -10.07 6.39 4.59
N LEU A 121 -9.58 5.17 4.34
CA LEU A 121 -8.17 4.84 4.56
C LEU A 121 -7.24 5.58 3.58
N ARG A 122 -7.64 5.82 2.33
CA ARG A 122 -6.85 6.63 1.40
C ARG A 122 -6.64 8.06 1.90
N GLU A 123 -7.64 8.66 2.55
CA GLU A 123 -7.48 9.98 3.19
C GLU A 123 -6.44 9.93 4.32
N VAL A 124 -6.49 8.88 5.16
CA VAL A 124 -5.49 8.65 6.23
C VAL A 124 -4.09 8.52 5.64
N VAL A 125 -3.90 7.72 4.59
CA VAL A 125 -2.58 7.53 3.96
C VAL A 125 -2.09 8.82 3.29
N ALA A 126 -3.00 9.61 2.70
CA ALA A 126 -2.66 10.93 2.17
C ALA A 126 -2.14 11.87 3.27
N HIS A 127 -2.76 11.85 4.46
CA HIS A 127 -2.26 12.60 5.61
C HIS A 127 -0.88 12.14 6.09
N TRP A 128 -0.53 10.86 5.93
CA TRP A 128 0.83 10.40 6.23
C TRP A 128 1.87 11.09 5.34
N LEU A 129 1.51 11.42 4.10
CA LEU A 129 2.30 12.21 3.15
C LEU A 129 2.11 13.74 3.29
N ASP A 130 1.41 14.20 4.33
CA ASP A 130 1.08 15.62 4.55
C ASP A 130 0.28 16.26 3.41
N LEU A 131 -0.49 15.44 2.69
CA LEU A 131 -1.40 15.90 1.65
C LEU A 131 -2.78 16.24 2.26
N PRO A 132 -3.49 17.26 1.75
CA PRO A 132 -4.81 17.63 2.28
C PRO A 132 -5.89 16.57 2.04
N SER A 133 -5.81 15.85 0.92
CA SER A 133 -6.74 14.78 0.59
C SER A 133 -6.08 13.70 -0.27
N ALA A 134 -6.72 12.53 -0.35
CA ALA A 134 -6.34 11.46 -1.27
C ALA A 134 -6.35 11.89 -2.74
N GLY A 135 -7.18 12.89 -3.09
CA GLY A 135 -7.25 13.46 -4.44
C GLY A 135 -6.03 14.29 -4.83
N ASP A 136 -5.21 14.70 -3.85
CA ASP A 136 -4.01 15.53 -4.06
C ASP A 136 -2.73 14.70 -4.29
N LEU A 137 -2.86 13.37 -4.45
CA LEU A 137 -1.74 12.51 -4.79
C LEU A 137 -1.12 12.97 -6.12
N PRO A 138 0.22 13.10 -6.23
CA PRO A 138 0.84 13.52 -7.49
C PRO A 138 0.52 12.52 -8.62
N GLY A 139 0.41 12.98 -9.87
CA GLY A 139 -0.15 12.16 -10.96
C GLY A 139 0.56 10.84 -11.29
N ARG A 140 1.79 10.61 -10.82
CA ARG A 140 2.51 9.32 -10.94
C ARG A 140 2.36 8.40 -9.73
N TRP A 141 1.73 8.87 -8.67
CA TRP A 141 1.47 8.11 -7.45
C TRP A 141 0.09 7.48 -7.55
N LEU A 142 -0.04 6.24 -7.07
CA LEU A 142 -1.30 5.51 -7.07
C LEU A 142 -1.45 4.73 -5.76
N PHE A 143 -2.69 4.68 -5.29
CA PHE A 143 -3.11 3.85 -4.18
C PHE A 143 -3.38 2.42 -4.64
N CYS A 144 -2.81 1.45 -3.93
CA CYS A 144 -3.08 0.02 -4.09
C CYS A 144 -3.67 -0.51 -2.78
N ASN A 145 -4.98 -0.32 -2.56
CA ASN A 145 -5.64 -0.71 -1.31
C ASN A 145 -6.70 -1.78 -1.60
N PRO A 146 -6.36 -3.08 -1.48
CA PRO A 146 -7.38 -4.11 -1.52
C PRO A 146 -8.37 -3.92 -0.36
N SER A 147 -9.63 -4.27 -0.57
CA SER A 147 -10.56 -4.38 0.56
C SER A 147 -10.14 -5.55 1.45
N LYS A 148 -9.98 -5.32 2.75
CA LYS A 148 -9.35 -6.23 3.73
C LYS A 148 -7.87 -6.44 3.40
N CYS A 149 -7.37 -7.67 3.30
CA CYS A 149 -5.96 -7.95 3.03
C CYS A 149 -5.70 -8.45 1.60
N VAL A 150 -4.47 -8.31 1.11
CA VAL A 150 -4.07 -8.76 -0.23
C VAL A 150 -4.28 -10.27 -0.44
N GLU A 151 -4.14 -11.09 0.60
CA GLU A 151 -4.39 -12.54 0.52
C GLU A 151 -5.86 -12.87 0.27
N ALA A 152 -6.80 -12.07 0.78
CA ALA A 152 -8.23 -12.28 0.53
C ALA A 152 -8.55 -12.16 -0.96
N TRP A 153 -7.83 -11.30 -1.68
CA TRP A 153 -7.98 -11.13 -3.12
C TRP A 153 -7.35 -12.26 -3.92
N LEU A 154 -6.25 -12.83 -3.43
CA LEU A 154 -5.67 -14.04 -4.02
C LEU A 154 -6.68 -15.19 -3.96
N PHE A 155 -7.33 -15.39 -2.81
CA PHE A 155 -8.39 -16.39 -2.65
C PHE A 155 -9.60 -16.10 -3.55
N ALA A 156 -10.08 -14.86 -3.58
CA ALA A 156 -11.21 -14.49 -4.43
C ALA A 156 -10.90 -14.69 -5.92
N GLY A 157 -9.69 -14.35 -6.37
CA GLY A 157 -9.24 -14.60 -7.75
C GLY A 157 -9.20 -16.09 -8.07
N TYR A 158 -8.62 -16.89 -7.18
CA TYR A 158 -8.55 -18.34 -7.33
C TYR A 158 -9.95 -19.00 -7.39
N GLU A 159 -10.89 -18.56 -6.54
CA GLU A 159 -12.27 -19.06 -6.59
C GLU A 159 -13.01 -18.67 -7.87
N ASN A 160 -12.76 -17.47 -8.42
CA ASN A 160 -13.38 -17.06 -9.68
C ASN A 160 -12.86 -17.86 -10.90
N ASP A 161 -11.62 -18.34 -10.85
CA ASP A 161 -11.04 -19.23 -11.86
C ASP A 161 -11.43 -20.71 -11.69
N LEU A 162 -12.10 -21.07 -10.58
CA LEU A 162 -12.71 -22.40 -10.39
C LEU A 162 -14.12 -22.41 -11.01
N PRO A 163 -14.35 -23.11 -12.14
CA PRO A 163 -15.71 -23.34 -12.60
C PRO A 163 -16.37 -24.30 -11.62
N LEU A 164 -17.29 -23.81 -10.76
CA LEU A 164 -18.35 -24.60 -10.14
C LEU A 164 -17.91 -25.99 -9.62
N LEU A 165 -16.79 -26.10 -8.90
CA LEU A 165 -16.25 -27.39 -8.47
C LEU A 165 -16.91 -27.96 -7.20
N MET A 166 -18.18 -27.63 -6.96
CA MET A 166 -19.16 -28.50 -6.30
C MET A 166 -20.57 -28.27 -6.87
N GLY A 167 -20.69 -28.28 -8.20
CA GLY A 167 -21.94 -28.58 -8.89
C GLY A 167 -21.99 -30.04 -9.32
N ASN A 168 -21.89 -30.98 -8.36
CA ASN A 168 -22.33 -32.38 -8.44
C ASN A 168 -21.84 -33.16 -7.20
N ILE A 169 -22.62 -33.12 -6.12
CA ILE A 169 -22.92 -34.29 -5.29
C ILE A 169 -24.43 -34.29 -5.07
#